data_AF-A0A9Q1HVP4-F1
#
_entry.id   AF-A0A9Q1HVP4-F1
#
_cell.length_a   1.000
_cell.length_b   1.000
_cell.length_c   1.000
_cell.angle_alpha   90.00
_cell.angle_beta   90.00
_cell.angle_gamma   90.00
#
_symmetry.space_group_name_H-M   'P 1'
#
loop_
_entity.id
_entity.type
_entity.pdbx_description
1 polymer ?
#
loop_
_entity_poly.entity_id
_entity_poly.type
_entity_poly.pdbx_seq_one_letter_code
_entity_poly.pdbx_strand_id
1 'polypeptide(L)'
;MARFVVNCQRTFSECTRLALSDNVETDSGPIITRMETMQRSISWARGRLIEPDLADEMQDIISEFLQELRTLTQQQVGQGYRARQVVGRTTIG
;
A
#
# COMPACT_ATOMS: atom_id res chain seq x y z
N MET A 1 11.25 -17.99 -15.06
CA MET A 1 11.98 -17.11 -14.14
C MET A 1 11.80 -15.64 -14.51
N ALA A 2 12.42 -15.11 -15.57
CA ALA A 2 12.39 -13.67 -15.90
C ALA A 2 10.97 -13.05 -15.99
N ARG A 3 10.00 -13.76 -16.56
CA ARG A 3 8.62 -13.25 -16.69
C ARG A 3 7.91 -13.02 -15.35
N PHE A 4 8.21 -13.82 -14.32
CA PHE A 4 7.63 -13.65 -12.98
C PHE A 4 8.16 -12.36 -12.34
N VAL A 5 9.48 -12.19 -12.32
CA VAL A 5 10.14 -10.99 -11.77
C VAL A 5 9.68 -9.73 -12.48
N VAL A 6 9.61 -9.74 -13.82
CA VAL A 6 9.10 -8.62 -14.61
C VAL A 6 7.64 -8.27 -14.26
N ASN A 7 6.79 -9.28 -14.05
CA ASN A 7 5.41 -9.04 -13.63
C ASN A 7 5.32 -8.44 -12.22
N CYS A 8 6.17 -8.89 -11.29
CA CYS A 8 6.27 -8.31 -9.96
C CYS A 8 6.73 -6.84 -10.03
N GLN A 9 7.77 -6.54 -10.80
CA GLN A 9 8.27 -5.17 -11.01
C GLN A 9 7.19 -4.26 -11.60
N ARG A 10 6.46 -4.75 -12.61
CA ARG A 10 5.37 -4.00 -13.23
C ARG A 10 4.25 -3.72 -12.22
N THR A 11 3.84 -4.74 -11.47
CA THR A 11 2.81 -4.61 -10.44
C THR A 11 3.23 -3.62 -9.36
N PHE A 12 4.47 -3.73 -8.89
CA PHE A 12 5.03 -2.82 -7.90
C PHE A 12 4.99 -1.38 -8.39
N SER A 13 5.55 -1.13 -9.58
CA SER A 13 5.60 0.21 -10.18
C SER A 13 4.21 0.81 -10.40
N GLU A 14 3.24 0.00 -10.84
CA GLU A 14 1.85 0.43 -11.02
C GLU A 14 1.22 0.85 -9.69
N CYS A 15 1.39 0.03 -8.64
CA CYS A 15 0.89 0.32 -7.31
C CYS A 15 1.55 1.56 -6.68
N THR A 16 2.87 1.72 -6.81
CA THR A 16 3.58 2.91 -6.34
C THR A 16 3.10 4.17 -7.07
N ARG A 17 2.91 4.10 -8.39
CA ARG A 17 2.37 5.22 -9.17
C ARG A 17 0.96 5.60 -8.72
N LEU A 18 0.10 4.62 -8.42
CA LEU A 18 -1.25 4.88 -7.91
C LEU A 18 -1.22 5.48 -6.51
N ALA A 19 -0.34 5.01 -5.63
CA ALA A 19 -0.18 5.52 -4.27
C ALA A 19 0.33 6.97 -4.22
N LEU A 20 1.20 7.34 -5.16
CA LEU A 20 1.81 8.68 -5.25
C LEU A 20 1.03 9.64 -6.15
N SER A 21 -0.09 9.22 -6.73
CA SER A 21 -0.91 10.10 -7.56
C SER A 21 -1.56 11.17 -6.67
N ASP A 22 -1.51 12.44 -7.08
CA ASP A 22 -2.10 13.61 -6.38
C ASP A 22 -3.63 13.55 -6.17
N ASN A 23 -4.27 12.40 -6.45
CA ASN A 23 -5.67 12.18 -6.16
C ASN A 23 -5.83 11.95 -4.65
N VAL A 24 -6.18 13.04 -3.97
CA VAL A 24 -6.35 13.22 -2.51
C VAL A 24 -7.30 12.20 -1.85
N GLU A 25 -8.03 11.40 -2.62
CA GLU A 25 -9.00 10.39 -2.14
C GLU A 25 -8.72 8.97 -2.67
N THR A 26 -7.47 8.67 -3.06
CA THR A 26 -7.16 7.32 -3.52
C THR A 26 -7.24 6.34 -2.35
N ASP A 27 -8.34 5.59 -2.26
CA ASP A 27 -8.47 4.45 -1.36
C ASP A 27 -7.26 3.52 -1.54
N SER A 28 -6.43 3.44 -0.50
CA SER A 28 -5.20 2.65 -0.50
C SER A 28 -5.48 1.15 -0.29
N GLY A 29 -6.71 0.76 0.07
CA GLY A 29 -7.11 -0.63 0.32
C GLY A 29 -6.82 -1.59 -0.85
N PRO A 30 -7.24 -1.26 -2.09
CA PRO A 30 -6.90 -2.07 -3.27
C PRO A 30 -5.40 -2.20 -3.53
N ILE A 31 -4.64 -1.12 -3.29
CA ILE A 31 -3.17 -1.11 -3.46
C ILE A 31 -2.52 -2.05 -2.44
N ILE A 32 -2.92 -1.94 -1.17
CA ILE A 32 -2.45 -2.79 -0.07
C ILE A 32 -2.75 -4.27 -0.38
N THR A 33 -3.99 -4.58 -0.78
CA THR A 33 -4.41 -5.96 -1.09
C THR A 33 -3.56 -6.57 -2.21
N ARG A 34 -3.26 -5.78 -3.24
CA ARG A 34 -2.45 -6.22 -4.39
C ARG A 34 -0.99 -6.45 -4.00
N MET A 35 -0.42 -5.58 -3.16
CA MET A 35 0.94 -5.75 -2.64
C MET A 35 1.06 -6.97 -1.70
N GLU A 36 0.09 -7.19 -0.81
CA GLU A 36 0.06 -8.40 0.03
C GLU A 36 -0.04 -9.69 -0.80
N THR A 37 -0.84 -9.66 -1.87
CA THR A 37 -0.96 -10.79 -2.80
C THR A 37 0.36 -11.05 -3.51
N MET A 38 1.07 -9.99 -3.90
CA MET A 38 2.40 -10.10 -4.49
C MET A 38 3.42 -10.69 -3.50
N GLN A 39 3.42 -10.30 -2.22
CA GLN A 39 4.28 -10.92 -1.20
C GLN A 39 4.00 -12.42 -1.07
N ARG A 40 2.73 -12.83 -0.98
CA ARG A 40 2.36 -14.25 -0.94
C ARG A 40 2.85 -15.01 -2.18
N SER A 41 2.77 -14.37 -3.35
CA SER A 41 3.25 -14.94 -4.62
C SER A 41 4.78 -15.10 -4.63
N ILE A 42 5.52 -14.12 -4.10
CA ILE A 42 6.99 -14.17 -3.99
C ILE A 42 7.42 -15.25 -3.00
N SER A 43 6.77 -15.32 -1.83
CA SER A 43 7.01 -16.37 -0.83
C SER A 43 6.80 -17.77 -1.43
N TRP A 44 5.73 -17.96 -2.21
CA TRP A 44 5.52 -19.22 -2.92
C TRP A 44 6.56 -19.48 -4.01
N ALA A 45 7.05 -18.45 -4.70
CA ALA A 45 8.03 -18.56 -5.78
C ALA A 45 9.48 -18.76 -5.28
N ARG A 46 9.75 -18.46 -4.01
CA ARG A 46 11.07 -18.58 -3.36
C ARG A 46 11.65 -19.99 -3.49
N GLY A 47 12.86 -20.08 -4.04
CA GLY A 47 13.55 -21.37 -4.27
C GLY A 47 12.91 -22.26 -5.35
N ARG A 48 11.91 -21.74 -6.09
CA ARG A 48 11.22 -22.45 -7.19
C ARG A 48 11.37 -21.73 -8.51
N LEU A 49 11.03 -20.44 -8.52
CA LEU A 49 11.04 -19.58 -9.72
C LEU A 49 12.00 -18.40 -9.59
N ILE A 50 12.44 -18.09 -8.37
CA ILE A 50 13.37 -17.02 -8.03
C ILE A 50 14.31 -17.50 -6.92
N GLU A 51 15.54 -16.99 -6.94
CA GLU A 51 16.54 -17.28 -5.91
C GLU A 51 16.06 -16.82 -4.52
N PRO A 52 16.40 -17.53 -3.44
CA PRO A 52 16.03 -17.16 -2.09
C PRO A 52 16.38 -15.71 -1.73
N ASP A 53 17.63 -15.30 -2.02
CA ASP A 53 18.12 -13.97 -1.68
C ASP A 53 17.34 -12.87 -2.41
N LEU A 54 17.09 -13.06 -3.71
CA LEU A 54 16.25 -12.13 -4.49
C LEU A 54 14.81 -12.08 -3.98
N ALA A 55 14.26 -13.22 -3.56
CA ALA A 55 12.90 -13.27 -3.00
C ALA A 55 12.81 -12.53 -1.67
N ASP A 56 13.86 -12.61 -0.85
CA ASP A 56 13.96 -11.95 0.44
C ASP A 56 14.11 -10.43 0.24
N GLU A 57 15.00 -9.98 -0.67
CA GLU A 57 15.11 -8.57 -1.07
C GLU A 57 13.77 -7.99 -1.57
N MET A 58 13.09 -8.72 -2.46
CA MET A 58 11.78 -8.27 -2.97
C MET A 58 10.73 -8.19 -1.87
N GLN A 59 10.75 -9.09 -0.88
CA GLN A 59 9.82 -9.05 0.24
C GLN A 59 10.07 -7.87 1.18
N ASP A 60 11.34 -7.53 1.42
CA ASP A 60 11.71 -6.39 2.25
C ASP A 60 11.22 -5.08 1.64
N ILE A 61 11.46 -4.87 0.34
CA ILE A 61 11.01 -3.68 -0.40
C ILE A 61 9.48 -3.54 -0.36
N ILE A 62 8.74 -4.64 -0.55
CA ILE A 62 7.28 -4.60 -0.50
C ILE A 62 6.77 -4.35 0.92
N SER A 63 7.45 -4.89 1.94
CA SER A 63 7.10 -4.68 3.34
C SER A 63 7.26 -3.22 3.76
N GLU A 64 8.37 -2.59 3.36
CA GLU A 64 8.64 -1.18 3.61
C GLU A 64 7.55 -0.30 2.98
N PHE A 65 7.24 -0.53 1.70
CA PHE A 65 6.19 0.20 1.00
C PHE A 65 4.80 0.02 1.63
N LEU A 66 4.45 -1.20 2.06
CA LEU A 66 3.20 -1.47 2.76
C LEU A 66 3.12 -0.76 4.12
N GLN A 67 4.23 -0.68 4.84
CA GLN A 67 4.31 0.04 6.11
C GLN A 67 4.06 1.53 5.90
N GLU A 68 4.75 2.15 4.93
CA GLU A 68 4.55 3.56 4.60
C GLU A 68 3.10 3.87 4.21
N LEU A 69 2.52 3.06 3.33
CA LEU A 69 1.12 3.20 2.91
C LEU A 69 0.14 3.14 4.09
N ARG A 70 0.35 2.19 5.01
CA ARG A 70 -0.50 2.05 6.20
C ARG A 70 -0.34 3.23 7.14
N THR A 71 0.89 3.74 7.32
CA THR A 71 1.15 4.94 8.12
C THR A 71 0.44 6.17 7.53
N LEU A 72 0.52 6.37 6.22
CA LEU A 72 -0.18 7.47 5.54
C LEU A 72 -1.70 7.34 5.68
N THR A 73 -2.24 6.14 5.48
CA THR A 73 -3.69 5.88 5.62
C THR A 73 -4.16 6.16 7.06
N GLN A 74 -3.40 5.72 8.07
CA GLN A 74 -3.73 5.98 9.49
C GLN A 74 -3.65 7.46 9.84
N GLN A 75 -2.69 8.20 9.30
CA GLN A 75 -2.58 9.65 9.50
C GLN A 75 -3.78 10.40 8.91
N GLN A 76 -4.27 9.99 7.73
CA GLN A 76 -5.47 10.57 7.13
C GLN A 76 -6.72 10.30 7.98
N VAL A 77 -6.90 9.07 8.49
CA VAL A 77 -8.01 8.73 9.39
C VAL A 77 -7.92 9.52 10.70
N GLY A 78 -6.73 9.71 11.25
CA GLY A 78 -6.49 10.52 12.47
C GLY A 78 -6.83 12.00 12.30
N GLN A 79 -6.68 12.57 11.10
CA GLN A 79 -7.11 13.94 10.80
C GLN A 79 -8.60 14.06 10.44
N GLY A 80 -9.22 13.00 9.89
CA GLY A 80 -10.65 12.97 9.54
C GLY A 80 -11.59 13.13 10.74
N TYR A 81 -11.19 12.68 11.94
CA TYR A 81 -11.98 12.88 13.15
C TYR A 81 -11.89 14.30 13.75
N ARG A 82 -10.96 15.14 13.27
CA ARG A 82 -10.80 16.52 13.79
C ARG A 82 -11.59 17.58 13.00
N ALA A 83 -12.25 17.20 11.91
CA ALA A 83 -13.06 18.09 11.07
C ALA A 83 -14.57 18.05 11.38
N ARG A 84 -15.00 17.60 12.58
CA ARG A 84 -16.42 17.62 13.00
C ARG A 84 -16.65 18.19 14.40
N GLN A 85 -16.17 19.40 14.64
CA GLN A 85 -16.66 20.35 15.66
C GLN A 85 -16.38 21.75 15.04
N VAL A 86 -17.29 22.70 14.79
CA VAL A 86 -18.34 23.28 15.61
C VAL A 86 -19.28 24.10 14.68
N VAL A 87 -20.51 23.65 14.43
CA VAL A 87 -21.65 24.51 13.97
C VAL A 87 -22.93 23.83 14.50
N GLY A 88 -23.75 24.40 15.39
CA GLY A 88 -23.72 25.71 15.98
C GLY A 88 -24.40 25.72 17.35
N ARG A 89 -24.03 26.73 18.15
CA ARG A 89 -24.88 27.26 19.20
C ARG A 89 -26.09 27.91 18.53
N THR A 90 -27.30 27.42 18.83
CA THR A 90 -28.48 28.28 18.77
C THR A 90 -29.22 28.13 20.10
N THR A 91 -29.10 29.19 20.90
CA THR A 91 -29.90 29.52 22.06
C THR A 91 -31.38 29.59 21.68
N ILE A 92 -32.25 28.94 22.43
CA ILE A 92 -33.68 29.29 22.57
C ILE A 92 -33.97 29.00 24.05
N GLY A 93 -34.23 29.98 24.91
CA GLY A 93 -35.23 31.03 24.75
C GLY A 93 -36.46 30.58 25.52
#